data_AF-A0A1G5SWZ4-F1
#
_entry.id   AF-A0A1G5SWZ4-F1
#
_cell.length_a   1.000
_cell.length_b   1.000
_cell.length_c   1.000
_cell.angle_alpha   90.00
_cell.angle_beta   90.00
_cell.angle_gamma   90.00
#
_symmetry.space_group_name_H-M   'P 1'
#
loop_
_entity.id
_entity.type
_entity.pdbx_description
1 polymer ?
#
loop_
_entity_poly.entity_id
_entity_poly.type
_entity_poly.pdbx_seq_one_letter_code
_entity_poly.pdbx_strand_id
1 'polypeptide(L)'
;MKRAYATNPRTRSAAEIRPLNWLNEYLNIADPDWTKKRDLLLLWAKCRAEGGSFQEAIRGRPLKYGSSATAYRLRDEAAEQIAAGINAAIIRSQAKLNSS
;
A
#
# COMPACT_ATOMS: atom_id res chain seq x y z
N MET A 1 35.94 -5.65 3.43
CA MET A 1 35.52 -4.79 2.30
C MET A 1 34.03 -4.48 2.42
N LYS A 2 33.68 -3.20 2.61
CA LYS A 2 32.30 -2.70 2.65
C LYS A 2 31.64 -2.88 1.28
N ARG A 3 30.48 -3.55 1.19
CA ARG A 3 29.60 -3.45 0.02
C ARG A 3 28.53 -2.40 0.30
N ALA A 4 28.82 -1.16 -0.10
CA ALA A 4 27.78 -0.16 -0.31
C ALA A 4 26.99 -0.56 -1.56
N TYR A 5 25.88 -1.27 -1.38
CA TYR A 5 24.88 -1.41 -2.44
C TYR A 5 24.10 -0.10 -2.55
N ALA A 6 24.74 0.91 -3.14
CA ALA A 6 24.01 1.97 -3.80
C ALA A 6 23.44 1.39 -5.11
N THR A 7 22.37 0.59 -5.01
CA THR A 7 21.66 0.09 -6.19
C THR A 7 20.94 1.26 -6.86
N ASN A 8 21.53 1.78 -7.93
CA ASN A 8 20.89 2.75 -8.81
C ASN A 8 19.59 2.14 -9.37
N PRO A 9 18.42 2.77 -9.15
CA PRO A 9 17.14 2.25 -9.62
C PRO A 9 17.05 2.07 -11.14
N ARG A 10 17.88 2.80 -11.90
CA ARG A 10 17.90 2.77 -13.37
C ARG A 10 18.65 1.58 -13.96
N THR A 11 19.39 0.82 -13.15
CA THR A 11 20.23 -0.29 -13.61
C THR A 11 19.80 -1.65 -13.02
N ARG A 12 18.63 -1.73 -12.37
CA ARG A 12 18.11 -3.00 -11.85
C ARG A 12 17.65 -3.88 -13.00
N SER A 13 18.04 -5.16 -12.96
CA SER A 13 17.47 -6.17 -13.85
C SER A 13 15.98 -6.36 -13.53
N ALA A 14 15.15 -6.71 -14.52
CA ALA A 14 13.71 -6.96 -14.32
C ALA A 14 13.41 -8.00 -13.22
N ALA A 15 14.37 -8.89 -12.91
CA ALA A 15 14.27 -9.86 -11.82
C ALA A 15 14.50 -9.26 -10.42
N GLU A 16 15.22 -8.12 -10.31
CA GLU A 16 15.43 -7.37 -9.07
C GLU A 16 14.33 -6.33 -8.80
N ILE A 17 13.55 -5.97 -9.82
CA ILE A 17 12.34 -5.18 -9.66
C ILE A 17 11.22 -6.16 -9.28
N ARG A 18 11.25 -6.66 -8.04
CA ARG A 18 10.04 -7.27 -7.49
C ARG A 18 8.92 -6.23 -7.62
N PRO A 19 7.76 -6.57 -8.22
CA PRO A 19 6.63 -5.67 -8.21
C PRO A 19 6.33 -5.33 -6.75
N LEU A 20 6.40 -4.04 -6.45
CA LEU A 20 6.16 -3.51 -5.12
C LEU A 20 4.78 -3.97 -4.66
N ASN A 21 4.71 -4.79 -3.61
CA ASN A 21 3.45 -5.26 -3.07
C ASN A 21 3.16 -4.51 -1.78
N TRP A 22 2.90 -3.21 -1.93
CA TRP A 22 2.71 -2.28 -0.81
C TRP A 22 1.63 -2.72 0.17
N LEU A 23 0.59 -3.40 -0.33
CA LEU A 23 -0.47 -3.94 0.49
C LEU A 23 0.06 -5.01 1.46
N ASN A 24 0.85 -5.96 0.98
CA ASN A 24 1.40 -7.02 1.82
C ASN A 24 2.59 -6.55 2.68
N GLU A 25 3.30 -5.52 2.22
CA GLU A 25 4.50 -5.01 2.90
C GLU A 25 4.17 -4.00 4.02
N TYR A 26 3.11 -3.21 3.86
CA TYR A 26 2.84 -2.07 4.75
C TYR A 26 1.47 -2.09 5.42
N LEU A 27 0.51 -2.92 5.00
CA LEU A 27 -0.68 -3.13 5.82
C LEU A 27 -0.36 -4.04 6.99
N ASN A 28 -0.88 -3.68 8.17
CA ASN A 28 -0.72 -4.50 9.35
C ASN A 28 -1.46 -5.83 9.22
N ILE A 29 -0.74 -6.93 8.97
CA ILE A 29 -1.31 -8.27 8.79
C ILE A 29 -2.03 -8.80 10.03
N ALA A 30 -1.71 -8.26 11.22
CA ALA A 30 -2.37 -8.61 12.47
C ALA A 30 -3.68 -7.83 12.69
N ASP A 31 -4.02 -6.86 11.83
CA ASP A 31 -5.27 -6.12 11.88
C ASP A 31 -6.46 -7.06 11.53
N PRO A 32 -7.49 -7.19 12.39
CA PRO A 32 -8.65 -8.03 12.10
C PRO A 32 -9.37 -7.67 10.80
N ASP A 33 -9.32 -6.40 10.39
CA ASP A 33 -9.91 -5.92 9.15
C ASP A 33 -8.90 -5.95 7.97
N TRP A 34 -7.72 -6.56 8.10
CA TRP A 34 -6.67 -6.56 7.07
C TRP A 34 -7.19 -6.94 5.68
N THR A 35 -7.90 -8.07 5.57
CA THR A 35 -8.45 -8.53 4.28
C THR A 35 -9.41 -7.52 3.69
N LYS A 36 -10.23 -6.89 4.54
CA LYS A 36 -11.22 -5.90 4.12
C LYS A 36 -10.54 -4.60 3.68
N LYS A 37 -9.54 -4.13 4.43
CA LYS A 37 -8.69 -2.96 4.10
C LYS A 37 -8.01 -3.15 2.75
N ARG A 38 -7.36 -4.30 2.55
CA ARG A 38 -6.71 -4.67 1.29
C ARG A 38 -7.70 -4.68 0.11
N ASP A 39 -8.82 -5.39 0.28
CA ASP A 39 -9.84 -5.50 -0.77
C ASP A 39 -10.47 -4.15 -1.13
N LEU A 40 -10.70 -3.28 -0.15
CA LEU A 40 -11.23 -1.93 -0.36
C LEU A 40 -10.23 -1.04 -1.11
N LEU A 41 -8.94 -1.10 -0.79
CA LEU A 41 -7.91 -0.39 -1.53
C LEU A 41 -7.80 -0.87 -2.98
N LEU A 42 -7.83 -2.18 -3.21
CA LEU A 42 -7.80 -2.75 -4.56
C LEU A 42 -9.03 -2.33 -5.37
N LEU A 43 -10.21 -2.38 -4.76
CA LEU A 43 -11.45 -1.93 -5.40
C LEU A 43 -11.40 -0.43 -5.74
N TRP A 44 -10.93 0.39 -4.80
CA TRP A 44 -10.77 1.82 -5.02
C TRP A 44 -9.77 2.12 -6.14
N ALA A 45 -8.61 1.46 -6.14
CA ALA A 45 -7.60 1.60 -7.19
C ALA A 45 -8.15 1.19 -8.56
N LYS A 46 -8.91 0.08 -8.62
CA LYS A 46 -9.61 -0.34 -9.83
C LYS A 46 -10.58 0.73 -10.33
N CYS A 47 -11.45 1.25 -9.45
CA CYS A 47 -12.37 2.33 -9.81
C CYS A 47 -11.63 3.56 -10.33
N ARG A 48 -10.47 3.93 -9.76
CA ARG A 48 -9.66 5.05 -10.24
C ARG A 48 -9.05 4.78 -11.62
N ALA A 49 -8.58 3.57 -11.88
CA ALA A 49 -8.00 3.19 -13.16
C ALA A 49 -9.05 3.13 -14.28
N GLU A 50 -10.27 2.68 -13.96
CA GLU A 50 -11.36 2.50 -14.92
C GLU A 50 -12.26 3.75 -15.07
N GLY A 51 -12.05 4.78 -14.25
CA GLY A 51 -12.94 5.95 -14.21
C GLY A 51 -14.31 5.68 -13.57
N GLY A 52 -14.44 4.61 -12.79
CA GLY A 52 -15.68 4.19 -12.13
C GLY A 52 -15.91 4.82 -10.74
N SER A 53 -17.14 4.69 -10.24
CA SER A 53 -17.52 5.16 -8.90
C SER A 53 -17.22 4.11 -7.82
N PHE A 54 -16.30 4.43 -6.92
CA PHE A 54 -16.04 3.59 -5.74
C PHE A 54 -17.27 3.46 -4.84
N GLN A 55 -18.05 4.55 -4.68
CA GLN A 55 -19.25 4.58 -3.86
C GLN A 55 -20.29 3.57 -4.37
N GLU A 56 -20.50 3.51 -5.68
CA GLU A 56 -21.43 2.54 -6.29
C GLU A 56 -20.92 1.12 -6.13
N ALA A 57 -19.61 0.91 -6.31
CA ALA A 57 -18.99 -0.41 -6.18
C ALA A 57 -19.14 -1.04 -4.79
N ILE A 58 -19.15 -0.22 -3.72
CA ILE A 58 -19.36 -0.70 -2.35
C ILE A 58 -20.85 -0.78 -1.97
N ARG A 59 -21.72 0.05 -2.57
CA ARG A 59 -23.15 0.14 -2.22
C ARG A 59 -23.91 -1.17 -2.44
N GLY A 60 -23.54 -1.92 -3.49
CA GLY A 60 -24.15 -3.22 -3.79
C GLY A 60 -23.66 -4.38 -2.91
N ARG A 61 -22.75 -4.15 -1.96
CA ARG A 61 -22.07 -5.23 -1.21
C ARG A 61 -21.94 -4.93 0.30
N PRO A 62 -23.05 -4.58 1.01
CA PRO A 62 -22.99 -4.19 2.41
C PRO A 62 -22.54 -5.34 3.34
N LEU A 63 -22.85 -6.59 3.02
CA LEU A 63 -22.37 -7.76 3.78
C LEU A 63 -20.85 -7.94 3.69
N LYS A 64 -20.22 -7.45 2.62
CA LYS A 64 -18.77 -7.57 2.41
C LYS A 64 -18.00 -6.39 2.99
N TYR A 65 -18.52 -5.17 2.82
CA TYR A 65 -17.77 -3.95 3.12
C TYR A 65 -18.34 -3.14 4.30
N GLY A 66 -19.49 -3.53 4.84
CA GLY A 66 -20.21 -2.77 5.86
C GLY A 66 -20.92 -1.54 5.27
N SER A 67 -21.18 -0.56 6.13
CA SER A 67 -21.72 0.73 5.69
C SER A 67 -20.74 1.46 4.77
N SER A 68 -21.23 2.38 3.93
CA SER A 68 -20.34 3.22 3.13
C SER A 68 -19.33 3.95 4.02
N ALA A 69 -19.76 4.53 5.14
CA ALA A 69 -18.85 5.21 6.08
C ALA A 69 -17.73 4.28 6.58
N THR A 70 -18.06 3.03 6.92
CA THR A 70 -17.08 2.02 7.33
C THR A 70 -16.09 1.71 6.20
N ALA A 71 -16.57 1.54 4.97
CA ALA A 71 -15.73 1.25 3.81
C ALA A 71 -14.77 2.41 3.49
N TYR A 72 -15.23 3.67 3.56
CA TYR A 72 -14.38 4.84 3.39
C TYR A 72 -13.31 4.93 4.48
N ARG A 73 -13.70 4.78 5.75
CA ARG A 73 -12.76 4.79 6.89
C ARG A 73 -11.67 3.72 6.72
N LEU A 74 -12.05 2.48 6.45
CA LEU A 74 -11.10 1.37 6.31
C LEU A 74 -10.16 1.55 5.12
N ARG A 75 -10.67 2.08 4.00
CA ARG A 75 -9.82 2.43 2.85
C ARG A 75 -8.79 3.50 3.24
N ASP A 76 -9.22 4.54 3.95
CA ASP A 76 -8.34 5.65 4.33
C ASP A 76 -7.28 5.22 5.34
N GLU A 77 -7.65 4.45 6.37
CA GLU A 77 -6.69 3.84 7.30
C GLU A 77 -5.66 2.97 6.58
N ALA A 78 -6.11 2.22 5.58
CA ALA A 78 -5.21 1.36 4.81
C ALA A 78 -4.24 2.20 3.95
N ALA A 79 -4.71 3.28 3.34
CA ALA A 79 -3.87 4.21 2.58
C ALA A 79 -2.84 4.92 3.50
N GLU A 80 -3.27 5.34 4.68
CA GLU A 80 -2.42 5.96 5.70
C GLU A 80 -1.33 5.00 6.17
N GLN A 81 -1.66 3.74 6.47
CA GLN A 81 -0.67 2.72 6.86
C GLN A 81 0.40 2.53 5.79
N ILE A 82 0.00 2.45 4.52
CA ILE A 82 0.93 2.33 3.39
C ILE A 82 1.82 3.56 3.29
N ALA A 83 1.25 4.76 3.36
CA ALA A 83 2.01 6.01 3.31
C ALA A 83 3.02 6.11 4.47
N ALA A 84 2.62 5.74 5.69
CA ALA A 84 3.51 5.72 6.85
C ALA A 84 4.65 4.72 6.67
N GLY A 85 4.35 3.51 6.18
CA GLY A 85 5.36 2.48 5.92
C GLY A 85 6.41 2.92 4.90
N ILE A 86 5.99 3.56 3.82
CA ILE A 86 6.87 4.13 2.80
C ILE A 86 7.73 5.26 3.37
N ASN A 87 7.12 6.22 4.09
CA ASN A 87 7.84 7.33 4.71
C ASN A 87 8.89 6.83 5.70
N ALA A 88 8.55 5.85 6.53
CA ALA A 88 9.50 5.23 7.46
C ALA A 88 10.66 4.54 6.72
N ALA A 89 10.40 3.89 5.59
CA ALA A 89 11.44 3.29 4.75
C ALA A 89 12.39 4.35 4.15
N ILE A 90 11.86 5.48 3.68
CA ILE A 90 12.64 6.62 3.17
C ILE A 90 13.54 7.18 4.26
N ILE A 91 13.00 7.45 5.46
CA ILE A 91 13.76 8.00 6.59
C ILE A 91 14.92 7.06 6.98
N ARG A 92 14.67 5.74 7.08
CA ARG A 92 15.72 4.75 7.36
C ARG A 92 16.81 4.74 6.28
N SER A 93 16.43 4.89 5.02
CA SER A 93 17.39 4.96 3.91
C SER A 93 18.28 6.20 4.00
N GLN A 94 17.71 7.36 4.30
CA GLN A 94 18.46 8.62 4.45
C GLN A 94 19.43 8.57 5.63
N ALA A 95 18.99 8.05 6.78
CA ALA A 95 19.86 7.88 7.94
C ALA A 95 21.08 6.98 7.65
N LYS A 96 20.88 5.92 6.86
CA LYS A 96 21.96 5.01 6.44
C LYS A 96 22.97 5.67 5.49
N LEU A 97 22.51 6.55 4.60
CA LEU A 97 23.38 7.33 3.72
C LEU A 97 24.23 8.33 4.51
N ASN A 98 23.64 9.03 5.48
CA ASN A 98 24.34 10.04 6.28
C ASN A 98 25.32 9.46 7.31
N SER A 99 25.27 8.16 7.56
CA SER A 99 26.17 7.44 8.48
C SER A 99 27.26 6.62 7.76
N SER A 100 27.32 6.68 6.43
CA SER A 100 28.29 5.97 5.59
C SER A 100 29.43 6.87 5.15
#